data_AF-A0A523HZP7-F1
#
_entry.id   AF-A0A523HZP7-F1
#
_cell.length_a   1.000
_cell.length_b   1.000
_cell.length_c   1.000
_cell.angle_alpha   90.00
_cell.angle_beta   90.00
_cell.angle_gamma   90.00
#
_symmetry.space_group_name_H-M   'P 1'
#
loop_
_entity.id
_entity.type
_entity.pdbx_description
1 polymer ?
#
loop_
_entity_poly.entity_id
_entity_poly.type
_entity_poly.pdbx_seq_one_letter_code
_entity_poly.pdbx_strand_id
1 'polypeptide(L)' 'MQAMSDNTNPPFFDLVANVRAMRRLKPDPVPIETIWKVLNAGVQAPSGQNTQPWRFVLVS' A
#
# COMPACT_ATOMS: atom_id res chain seq x y z
N MET A 1 -29.98 -4.38 9.37
CA MET A 1 -28.87 -3.97 10.26
C MET A 1 -27.77 -3.48 9.33
N GLN A 2 -27.79 -2.17 9.06
CA GLN A 2 -27.09 -1.50 7.97
C GLN A 2 -25.65 -1.15 8.40
N ALA A 3 -24.67 -1.55 7.60
CA ALA A 3 -23.47 -0.75 7.37
C ALA A 3 -22.99 -1.09 5.95
N MET A 4 -23.46 -0.29 4.99
CA MET A 4 -22.82 -0.17 3.67
C MET A 4 -21.36 0.21 3.94
N SER A 5 -20.45 -0.63 3.45
CA SER A 5 -19.05 -0.26 3.26
C SER A 5 -19.00 0.98 2.36
N ASP A 6 -18.75 2.15 2.94
CA ASP A 6 -18.43 3.35 2.16
C ASP A 6 -17.09 3.08 1.45
N ASN A 7 -17.20 2.61 0.22
CA ASN A 7 -16.11 2.37 -0.73
C ASN A 7 -15.62 3.69 -1.33
N THR A 8 -15.40 4.71 -0.51
CA THR A 8 -14.89 6.00 -0.97
C THR A 8 -13.37 5.96 -0.99
N ASN A 9 -12.81 5.48 -2.11
CA ASN A 9 -11.41 5.76 -2.40
C ASN A 9 -11.25 7.28 -2.59
N PRO A 10 -10.37 7.95 -1.82
CA PRO A 10 -10.16 9.37 -2.01
C PRO A 10 -9.62 9.66 -3.41
N PRO A 11 -9.89 10.84 -3.99
CA PRO A 11 -9.32 11.27 -5.25
C PRO A 11 -7.79 11.11 -5.25
N PHE A 12 -7.23 10.73 -6.40
CA PHE A 12 -5.80 10.39 -6.49
C PHE A 12 -4.87 11.46 -5.90
N PHE A 13 -5.10 12.74 -6.24
CA PHE A 13 -4.26 13.83 -5.76
C PHE A 13 -4.39 14.07 -4.25
N ASP A 14 -5.57 13.87 -3.67
CA ASP A 14 -5.76 13.95 -2.22
C ASP A 14 -5.01 12.81 -1.52
N LEU A 15 -5.04 11.60 -2.08
CA LEU A 15 -4.31 10.45 -1.54
C LEU A 15 -2.80 10.71 -1.54
N VAL A 16 -2.24 11.13 -2.68
CA VAL A 16 -0.79 11.39 -2.82
C VAL A 16 -0.33 12.53 -1.91
N ALA A 17 -1.14 13.61 -1.77
CA ALA A 17 -0.81 14.74 -0.90
C ALA A 17 -0.80 14.39 0.60
N ASN A 18 -1.51 13.33 1.00
CA ASN A 18 -1.61 12.90 2.39
C ASN A 18 -0.50 11.92 2.84
N VAL A 19 0.39 11.49 1.95
CA VAL A 19 1.50 10.60 2.31
C VAL A 19 2.42 11.31 3.33
N ARG A 20 2.83 10.59 4.38
CA ARG A 20 3.73 11.07 5.44
C ARG A 20 4.74 10.00 5.83
N ALA A 21 5.96 10.44 6.16
CA ALA A 21 6.96 9.59 6.81
C ALA A 21 6.61 9.40 8.29
N MET A 22 6.04 8.25 8.63
CA MET A 22 5.59 7.93 10.00
C MET A 22 6.75 7.42 10.87
N ARG A 23 6.83 7.91 12.12
CA ARG A 23 7.86 7.50 13.11
C ARG A 23 7.29 6.73 14.31
N ARG A 24 5.96 6.70 14.44
CA ARG A 24 5.23 6.00 15.50
C ARG A 24 4.08 5.25 14.85
N LEU A 25 4.02 3.94 15.09
CA LEU A 25 3.00 3.05 14.57
C LEU A 25 2.30 2.39 15.75
N LYS A 26 1.04 2.00 15.56
CA LYS A 26 0.34 1.17 16.53
C LYS A 26 0.96 -0.23 16.56
N PRO A 27 0.87 -0.95 17.69
CA PRO A 27 1.35 -2.33 17.77
C PRO A 27 0.46 -3.33 17.03
N ASP A 28 -0.75 -2.91 16.62
CA ASP A 28 -1.68 -3.76 15.89
C ASP A 28 -1.06 -4.26 14.58
N PRO A 29 -1.05 -5.59 14.34
CA PRO A 29 -0.49 -6.14 13.12
C PRO A 29 -1.31 -5.70 11.90
N VAL A 30 -0.62 -5.45 10.79
CA VAL A 30 -1.27 -5.17 9.50
C VAL A 30 -1.76 -6.50 8.91
N PRO A 31 -3.02 -6.59 8.43
CA PRO A 31 -3.51 -7.80 7.78
C PRO A 31 -2.67 -8.18 6.55
N ILE A 32 -2.37 -9.47 6.41
CA ILE A 32 -1.44 -9.97 5.39
C ILE A 32 -1.92 -9.68 3.96
N GLU A 33 -3.23 -9.71 3.72
CA GLU A 33 -3.83 -9.38 2.43
C GLU A 33 -3.57 -7.93 2.01
N THR A 34 -3.47 -7.01 2.99
CA THR A 34 -3.17 -5.61 2.74
C THR A 34 -1.70 -5.45 2.34
N ILE A 35 -0.79 -6.15 3.03
CA ILE A 35 0.63 -6.19 2.68
C ILE A 35 0.81 -6.68 1.24
N TRP A 36 0.16 -7.79 0.87
CA TRP A 36 0.21 -8.30 -0.51
C TRP A 36 -0.31 -7.30 -1.54
N LYS A 37 -1.40 -6.60 -1.23
CA LYS A 37 -1.96 -5.57 -2.12
C LYS A 37 -0.94 -4.47 -2.43
N VAL A 38 -0.20 -4.02 -1.41
CA VAL A 38 0.84 -2.99 -1.54
C VAL A 38 2.04 -3.51 -2.33
N LEU A 39 2.53 -4.72 -2.03
CA LEU A 39 3.66 -5.31 -2.74
C LEU A 39 3.35 -5.53 -4.23
N ASN A 40 2.14 -6.02 -4.54
CA ASN A 40 1.68 -6.19 -5.92
C ASN A 40 1.59 -4.87 -6.69
N ALA A 41 1.22 -3.78 -6.03
CA ALA A 41 1.24 -2.45 -6.63
C ALA A 41 2.68 -1.97 -6.89
N GLY A 42 3.61 -2.21 -5.95
CA GLY A 42 5.02 -1.85 -6.11
C GLY A 42 5.72 -2.55 -7.28
N VAL A 43 5.42 -3.83 -7.50
CA VAL A 43 5.99 -4.62 -8.62
C VAL A 43 5.53 -4.11 -10.00
N GLN A 44 4.40 -3.41 -10.08
CA GLN A 44 3.89 -2.84 -11.33
C GLN A 44 4.59 -1.53 -11.73
N ALA A 45 5.51 -1.01 -10.90
CA ALA A 45 6.29 0.16 -11.27
C ALA A 45 7.06 -0.08 -12.59
N PRO A 46 7.25 0.94 -13.43
CA PRO A 46 8.09 0.81 -14.61
C PRO A 46 9.57 0.67 -14.20
N SER A 47 10.33 -0.12 -14.96
CA SER A 47 11.79 -0.23 -14.82
C SER A 47 12.47 -0.14 -16.18
N GLY A 48 13.73 0.31 -16.19
CA GLY A 48 14.54 0.36 -17.40
C GLY A 48 14.60 -1.03 -18.05
N GLN A 49 14.23 -1.10 -19.33
CA GLN A 49 14.13 -2.35 -20.11
C GLN A 49 13.29 -3.45 -19.43
N ASN A 50 12.34 -3.10 -18.55
CA ASN A 50 11.56 -4.05 -17.76
C ASN A 50 12.41 -5.04 -16.95
N THR A 51 13.58 -4.61 -16.46
CA THR A 51 14.49 -5.45 -15.68
C THR A 51 13.94 -5.87 -14.32
N GLN A 52 12.92 -5.15 -13.81
CA GLN A 52 12.27 -5.40 -12.51
C GLN A 52 13.29 -5.68 -11.39
N PRO A 53 14.22 -4.74 -11.13
CA PRO A 53 15.37 -4.98 -10.24
C PRO A 53 15.00 -4.98 -8.75
N TRP A 54 13.72 -4.92 -8.39
CA TRP A 54 13.26 -4.95 -7.02
C TRP A 54 13.14 -6.37 -6.47
N ARG A 55 13.46 -6.51 -5.19
CA ARG A 55 13.11 -7.66 -4.35
C ARG A 55 12.56 -7.09 -3.05
N PHE A 56 11.42 -7.61 -2.61
CA PHE A 56 10.83 -7.25 -1.34
C PHE A 56 10.96 -8.44 -0.40
N VAL A 57 11.46 -8.20 0.82
CA VAL A 57 11.56 -9.21 1.89
C VAL A 57 10.65 -8.77 3.02
N LEU A 58 9.64 -9.58 3.32
CA LEU A 58 8.77 -9.37 4.46
C LEU A 58 9.46 -9.94 5.71
N VAL A 59 9.60 -9.09 6.74
CA VAL A 59 10.08 -9.48 8.06
C VAL A 59 8.92 -9.32 9.04
N SER A 60 8.56 -10.41 9.71
CA SER A 60 7.43 -10.49 10.65
C SER A 60 7.90 -10.68 12.08
#